data_AF-A0A7K2XEJ8-F1
#
_entry.id   AF-A0A7K2XEJ8-F1
#
_cell.length_a   1.000
_cell.length_b   1.000
_cell.length_c   1.000
_cell.angle_alpha   90.00
_cell.angle_beta   90.00
_cell.angle_gamma   90.00
#
_symmetry.space_group_name_H-M   'P 1'
#
loop_
_entity.id
_entity.type
_entity.pdbx_description
1 polymer ?
#
loop_
_entity_poly.entity_id
_entity_poly.type
_entity_poly.pdbx_seq_one_letter_code
_entity_poly.pdbx_strand_id
1 'polypeptide(L)'
;EVGDGVLAVTPDPADATASAEAALDVRAAVRELSPEHRAVLVRLYFHGLTVNEAAVELGIPAGTVKSRSHYALRQLGRSLPGYRPRRNLAMATGR
;
A
#
# COMPACT_ATOMS: atom_id res chain seq x y z
N GLU A 1 42.89 -12.80 -15.74
CA GLU A 1 41.83 -13.42 -14.91
C GLU A 1 40.56 -12.62 -15.14
N VAL A 2 39.49 -13.31 -15.58
CA VAL A 2 38.16 -12.77 -15.92
C VAL A 2 37.49 -12.39 -14.58
N GLY A 3 36.97 -11.20 -14.31
CA GLY A 3 35.97 -10.41 -15.03
C GLY A 3 34.88 -10.07 -14.00
N ASP A 4 35.04 -8.92 -13.34
CA ASP A 4 34.09 -8.36 -12.37
C ASP A 4 32.86 -7.84 -13.14
N GLY A 5 31.78 -8.61 -13.08
CA GLY A 5 30.54 -8.33 -13.79
C GLY A 5 29.38 -8.24 -12.82
N VAL A 6 29.38 -7.23 -11.96
CA VAL A 6 28.13 -6.74 -11.35
C VAL A 6 27.25 -6.26 -12.51
N LEU A 7 26.36 -7.14 -12.97
CA LEU A 7 25.26 -6.76 -13.83
C LEU A 7 24.39 -5.82 -13.00
N ALA A 8 24.55 -4.52 -13.22
CA ALA A 8 23.57 -3.54 -12.79
C ALA A 8 22.22 -3.99 -13.38
N VAL A 9 21.32 -4.49 -12.54
CA VAL A 9 19.95 -4.78 -12.94
C VAL A 9 19.29 -3.42 -13.17
N THR A 10 19.49 -2.87 -14.35
CA THR A 10 18.70 -1.74 -14.81
C THR A 10 17.33 -2.33 -15.10
N PRO A 11 16.26 -1.92 -14.37
CA PRO A 11 14.93 -2.40 -14.69
C PRO A 11 14.66 -2.09 -16.16
N ASP A 12 14.12 -3.06 -16.89
CA ASP A 12 13.74 -2.88 -18.28
C ASP A 12 12.81 -1.65 -18.36
N PRO A 13 13.00 -0.74 -19.33
CA PRO A 13 12.15 0.44 -19.45
C PRO A 13 10.66 0.10 -19.57
N ALA A 14 10.30 -1.07 -20.12
CA ALA A 14 8.93 -1.58 -20.13
C ALA A 14 8.44 -1.94 -18.71
N ASP A 15 9.28 -2.58 -17.90
CA ASP A 15 8.97 -2.87 -16.49
C ASP A 15 8.83 -1.59 -15.66
N ALA A 16 9.68 -0.59 -15.91
CA ALA A 16 9.60 0.70 -15.23
C ALA A 16 8.30 1.45 -15.59
N THR A 17 7.90 1.41 -16.87
CA THR A 17 6.66 2.00 -17.35
C THR A 17 5.44 1.31 -16.76
N ALA A 18 5.37 -0.02 -16.83
CA ALA A 18 4.28 -0.81 -16.22
C ALA A 18 4.19 -0.60 -14.70
N SER A 19 5.33 -0.43 -14.02
CA SER A 19 5.37 -0.12 -12.59
C SER A 19 4.82 1.28 -12.28
N ALA A 20 5.12 2.26 -13.14
CA ALA A 20 4.60 3.62 -13.00
C ALA A 20 3.08 3.67 -13.23
N GLU A 21 2.58 2.98 -14.25
CA GLU A 21 1.14 2.84 -14.55
C GLU A 21 0.40 2.21 -13.36
N ALA A 22 0.88 1.07 -12.84
CA ALA A 22 0.29 0.44 -11.67
C ALA A 22 0.30 1.37 -10.44
N ALA A 23 1.35 2.17 -10.26
CA ALA A 23 1.41 3.14 -9.17
C ALA A 23 0.44 4.32 -9.35
N LEU A 24 0.13 4.72 -10.58
CA LEU A 24 -0.90 5.73 -10.88
C LEU A 24 -2.30 5.18 -10.61
N ASP A 25 -2.59 3.96 -11.02
CA ASP A 25 -3.87 3.28 -10.78
C ASP A 25 -4.15 3.14 -9.28
N VAL A 26 -3.16 2.68 -8.51
CA VAL A 26 -3.28 2.60 -7.04
C VAL A 26 -3.56 3.98 -6.43
N ARG A 27 -2.87 5.02 -6.90
CA ARG A 27 -3.09 6.40 -6.41
C ARG A 27 -4.49 6.89 -6.72
N ALA A 28 -5.01 6.61 -7.91
CA ALA A 28 -6.37 6.95 -8.30
C ALA A 28 -7.38 6.20 -7.42
N ALA A 29 -7.24 4.87 -7.26
CA ALA A 29 -8.13 4.07 -6.43
C ALA A 29 -8.15 4.51 -4.95
N VAL A 30 -7.00 4.92 -4.38
CA VAL A 30 -6.93 5.46 -3.02
C VAL A 30 -7.61 6.83 -2.90
N ARG A 31 -7.62 7.65 -3.96
CA ARG A 31 -8.35 8.93 -3.98
C ARG A 31 -9.86 8.74 -3.97
N GLU A 32 -10.36 7.68 -4.59
CA GLU A 32 -11.79 7.30 -4.60
C GLU A 32 -12.31 6.76 -3.26
N LEU A 33 -11.41 6.47 -2.31
CA LEU A 33 -11.84 6.14 -0.95
C LEU A 33 -12.44 7.36 -0.25
N SER A 34 -13.44 7.10 0.59
CA SER A 34 -13.94 8.13 1.51
C SER A 34 -12.79 8.68 2.38
N PRO A 35 -12.86 9.94 2.83
CA PRO A 35 -11.85 10.51 3.71
C PRO A 35 -11.57 9.64 4.95
N GLU A 36 -12.59 9.00 5.52
CA GLU A 36 -12.49 8.14 6.69
C GLU A 36 -11.77 6.82 6.39
N HIS A 37 -12.07 6.21 5.23
CA HIS A 37 -11.38 5.01 4.76
C HIS A 37 -9.92 5.30 4.44
N ARG A 38 -9.64 6.41 3.76
CA ARG A 38 -8.27 6.83 3.46
C ARG A 38 -7.49 7.16 4.74
N ALA A 39 -8.11 7.84 5.70
CA ALA A 39 -7.46 8.22 6.95
C ALA A 39 -6.93 7.01 7.71
N VAL A 40 -7.73 5.94 7.87
CA VAL A 40 -7.26 4.72 8.56
C VAL A 40 -6.14 4.02 7.80
N LEU A 41 -6.22 3.92 6.46
CA LEU A 41 -5.15 3.28 5.69
C LEU A 41 -3.84 4.06 5.73
N VAL A 42 -3.90 5.40 5.71
CA VAL A 42 -2.71 6.25 5.85
C VAL A 42 -1.98 5.99 7.18
N ARG A 43 -2.72 5.91 8.30
CA ARG A 43 -2.11 5.62 9.61
C ARG A 43 -1.47 4.24 9.66
N LEU A 44 -2.20 3.21 9.22
CA LEU A 44 -1.74 1.84 9.34
C LEU A 44 -0.58 1.51 8.39
N TYR A 45 -0.64 1.96 7.14
CA TYR A 45 0.30 1.52 6.09
C TYR A 45 1.38 2.53 5.74
N PHE A 46 1.11 3.84 5.88
CA PHE A 46 2.09 4.87 5.55
C PHE A 46 2.82 5.39 6.80
N HIS A 47 2.12 5.51 7.93
CA HIS A 47 2.74 5.87 9.20
C HIS A 47 3.17 4.66 10.04
N GLY A 48 2.76 3.44 9.66
CA GLY A 48 3.15 2.22 10.36
C GLY A 48 2.54 2.08 11.75
N LEU A 49 1.44 2.79 12.03
CA LEU A 49 0.77 2.74 13.32
C LEU A 49 0.03 1.43 13.51
N THR A 50 -0.02 0.95 14.75
CA THR A 50 -0.93 -0.11 15.15
C THR A 50 -2.38 0.38 15.13
N VAL A 51 -3.33 -0.56 15.18
CA VAL A 51 -4.76 -0.25 15.25
C VAL A 51 -5.10 0.64 16.46
N ASN A 52 -4.44 0.42 17.59
CA ASN A 52 -4.70 1.17 18.82
C ASN A 52 -4.12 2.59 18.73
N GLU A 53 -2.92 2.75 18.19
CA GLU A 53 -2.32 4.08 17.96
C GLU A 53 -3.15 4.89 16.96
N ALA A 54 -3.56 4.27 15.85
CA ALA A 54 -4.44 4.90 14.88
C ALA A 54 -5.80 5.27 15.47
N ALA A 55 -6.34 4.46 16.37
CA ALA A 55 -7.60 4.75 17.08
C ALA A 55 -7.48 6.00 17.96
N VAL A 56 -6.38 6.10 18.72
CA VAL A 56 -6.08 7.27 19.56
C VAL A 56 -5.90 8.52 18.71
N GLU A 57 -5.07 8.46 17.66
CA GLU A 57 -4.79 9.62 16.81
C GLU A 57 -6.03 10.14 16.08
N LEU A 58 -6.90 9.23 15.62
CA LEU A 58 -8.12 9.58 14.89
C LEU A 58 -9.31 9.90 15.81
N GLY A 59 -9.19 9.67 17.12
CA GLY A 59 -10.29 9.87 18.07
C GLY A 59 -11.49 8.95 17.82
N ILE A 60 -11.26 7.71 17.38
CA ILE A 60 -12.33 6.73 17.07
C ILE A 60 -12.06 5.38 17.74
N PRO A 61 -13.08 4.52 17.95
CA PRO A 61 -12.87 3.19 18.54
C PRO A 61 -11.96 2.29 17.69
N ALA A 62 -11.13 1.47 18.35
CA ALA A 62 -10.30 0.47 17.66
C ALA A 62 -11.11 -0.51 16.78
N GLY A 63 -12.33 -0.85 17.20
CA GLY A 63 -13.27 -1.63 16.38
C GLY A 63 -13.66 -0.91 15.08
N THR A 64 -13.80 0.41 15.12
CA THR A 64 -14.08 1.25 13.94
C THR A 64 -12.85 1.35 13.03
N VAL A 65 -11.64 1.40 13.57
CA VAL A 65 -10.40 1.33 12.77
C VAL A 65 -10.35 0.02 11.99
N LYS A 66 -10.62 -1.12 12.66
CA LYS A 66 -10.66 -2.45 12.04
C LYS A 66 -11.73 -2.56 10.94
N SER A 67 -12.95 -2.10 11.22
CA SER A 67 -14.03 -2.19 10.23
C SER A 67 -13.79 -1.26 9.03
N ARG A 68 -13.36 -0.01 9.26
CA ARG A 68 -13.03 0.93 8.19
C ARG A 68 -11.87 0.45 7.33
N SER A 69 -10.81 -0.10 7.92
CA SER A 69 -9.69 -0.63 7.14
C SER A 69 -10.11 -1.84 6.31
N HIS A 70 -10.93 -2.74 6.86
CA HIS A 70 -11.50 -3.87 6.13
C HIS A 70 -12.35 -3.41 4.92
N TYR A 71 -13.27 -2.46 5.10
CA TYR A 71 -14.10 -1.97 4.00
C TYR A 71 -13.30 -1.18 2.96
N ALA A 72 -12.32 -0.38 3.39
CA ALA A 72 -11.41 0.33 2.51
C ALA A 72 -10.62 -0.64 1.61
N LEU A 73 -10.02 -1.68 2.19
CA LEU A 73 -9.27 -2.70 1.43
C LEU A 73 -10.17 -3.47 0.46
N ARG A 74 -11.40 -3.81 0.86
CA ARG A 74 -12.37 -4.44 -0.05
C ARG A 74 -12.78 -3.52 -1.21
N GLN A 75 -12.92 -2.23 -0.96
CA GLN A 75 -13.19 -1.25 -2.01
C GLN A 75 -12.01 -1.16 -2.98
N LEU A 76 -10.79 -1.04 -2.47
CA LEU A 76 -9.57 -1.03 -3.30
C LEU A 76 -9.44 -2.31 -4.15
N GLY A 77 -9.72 -3.48 -3.57
CA GLY A 77 -9.66 -4.75 -4.31
C GLY A 77 -10.67 -4.83 -5.47
N ARG A 78 -11.78 -4.09 -5.40
CA ARG A 78 -12.74 -3.97 -6.51
C ARG A 78 -12.30 -2.95 -7.55
N SER A 79 -11.64 -1.87 -7.13
CA SER A 79 -11.15 -0.81 -8.00
C SER A 79 -9.87 -1.17 -8.75
N LEU A 80 -9.10 -2.15 -8.27
CA LEU A 80 -7.81 -2.57 -8.83
C LEU A 80 -7.82 -4.05 -9.25
N PRO A 81 -8.69 -4.48 -10.17
CA PRO A 81 -8.73 -5.87 -10.62
C PRO A 81 -7.41 -6.25 -11.31
N GLY A 82 -6.80 -7.35 -10.87
CA GLY A 82 -5.54 -7.85 -11.46
C GLY A 82 -4.27 -7.20 -10.90
N TYR A 83 -4.36 -6.26 -9.96
CA TYR A 83 -3.18 -5.75 -9.25
C TYR A 83 -2.50 -6.89 -8.48
N ARG A 84 -1.31 -7.30 -8.95
CA ARG A 84 -0.41 -8.22 -8.26
C ARG A 84 0.58 -7.37 -7.49
N PRO A 85 0.38 -7.12 -6.18
CA PRO A 85 1.38 -6.40 -5.41
C PRO A 85 2.72 -7.12 -5.58
N ARG A 86 3.77 -6.37 -5.93
CA ARG A 86 5.12 -6.90 -5.89
C ARG A 86 5.34 -7.46 -4.47
N ARG A 87 5.62 -8.75 -4.39
CA ARG A 87 5.84 -9.54 -3.16
C ARG A 87 7.05 -9.02 -2.37
N ASN A 88 6.97 -7.81 -1.81
CA ASN A 88 7.98 -7.24 -0.91
C ASN A 88 7.34 -6.41 0.23
N LEU A 89 6.00 -6.36 0.34
CA LEU A 89 5.30 -5.58 1.37
C LEU A 89 4.97 -6.38 2.65
N ALA A 90 5.60 -7.53 2.88
CA ALA A 90 5.29 -8.43 3.99
C ALA A 90 6.39 -8.52 5.08
N MET A 91 7.42 -7.67 5.07
CA MET A 91 8.52 -7.72 6.05
C MET A 91 8.59 -6.55 7.05
N ALA A 92 7.61 -5.65 7.07
CA ALA A 92 7.66 -4.45 7.93
C ALA A 92 6.73 -4.47 9.16
N THR A 93 6.01 -5.56 9.45
CA THR A 93 5.15 -5.63 10.63
C THR A 93 5.86 -6.33 11.78
N GLY A 94 6.88 -5.66 12.31
CA GLY A 94 7.61 -6.04 13.50
C GLY A 94 7.94 -4.81 14.33
N ARG A 95 6.92 -4.29 15.02
CA ARG A 95 7.06 -3.55 16.29
C ARG A 95 5.71 -3.50 16.99
#